data_AF-A0A0C9XU25-F1
#
_entry.id   AF-A0A0C9XU25-F1
#
_cell.length_a   1.000
_cell.length_b   1.000
_cell.length_c   1.000
_cell.angle_alpha   90.00
_cell.angle_beta   90.00
_cell.angle_gamma   90.00
#
_symmetry.space_group_name_H-M   'P 1'
#
loop_
_entity.id
_entity.type
_entity.pdbx_description
1 polymer ?
#
loop_
_entity_poly.entity_id
_entity_poly.type
_entity_poly.pdbx_seq_one_letter_code
_entity_poly.pdbx_strand_id
1 'polypeptide(L)'
;NRFAGTRLEDLQGEILALCKDQHGCRYLQKKLEEGIPEHRDMIFRETFGHFADLMTDPFGNYLCQKLLEYSTDEQRNLICESVAQDLVNISLNMHGTRAVQKMIDFLSTRRQASQIPADQRYNIQIHSIIVALSLHVVVLIKDLNGNHVIQKCLNKLAPEDNQFIYNAVAANCVEVATHRHGCCVLQRCIDHASDHQRIQLVNEITYNALTLVQDPYGNYVVQYILDLNDNRFSDAVIRQFTGNICALSVQKFSSNVIEKCIRVAEHNTRKMIIEELLNRSRLEKLLRDSYGNYCVQTALDYAEASQRALLVEGIRPVLPLIRNTPYGKRIQNKLQREHVDNYGGGYQGPQAMANMHLGNQAVGLGPTPLGPTARHPQNMPMTDLYGSQPSLYGMQGQGSYGHGPIAPQMHGLGARSIDEYVLQSHSPHNTRLTPPHSHGGGYSGVSGYANVSPFGNVGLAGSSNDPYQTYGYGM
;
A
#
# COMPACT_ATOMS: atom_id res chain seq x y z
N ASN A 1 2.53 45.40 -13.16
CA ASN A 1 1.65 44.81 -12.11
C ASN A 1 0.21 45.03 -12.58
N ARG A 2 -0.36 44.08 -13.34
CA ARG A 2 -1.56 44.25 -14.21
C ARG A 2 -2.81 44.80 -13.49
N PHE A 3 -2.93 44.53 -12.19
CA PHE A 3 -4.07 44.91 -11.35
C PHE A 3 -3.68 45.90 -10.24
N ALA A 4 -2.57 46.64 -10.40
CA ALA A 4 -2.17 47.64 -9.41
C ALA A 4 -3.17 48.80 -9.39
N GLY A 5 -3.76 49.07 -8.22
CA GLY A 5 -4.74 50.13 -8.03
C GLY A 5 -6.17 49.78 -8.47
N THR A 6 -6.38 48.62 -9.09
CA THR A 6 -7.73 48.13 -9.44
C THR A 6 -8.45 47.71 -8.17
N ARG A 7 -9.70 48.16 -8.00
CA ARG A 7 -10.56 47.72 -6.90
C ARG A 7 -11.30 46.46 -7.30
N LEU A 8 -11.60 45.59 -6.34
CA LEU A 8 -12.35 44.36 -6.65
C LEU A 8 -13.78 44.67 -7.12
N GLU A 9 -14.38 45.73 -6.58
CA GLU A 9 -15.74 46.15 -6.93
C GLU A 9 -15.87 46.55 -8.41
N ASP A 10 -14.79 47.04 -9.03
CA ASP A 10 -14.77 47.44 -10.44
C ASP A 10 -14.75 46.22 -11.39
N LEU A 11 -14.53 45.02 -10.87
CA LEU A 11 -14.39 43.77 -11.62
C LEU A 11 -15.62 42.84 -11.46
N GLN A 12 -16.69 43.35 -10.86
CA GLN A 12 -17.93 42.60 -10.69
C GLN A 12 -18.49 42.17 -12.05
N GLY A 13 -18.85 40.89 -12.18
CA GLY A 13 -19.30 40.28 -13.44
C GLY A 13 -18.15 39.71 -14.30
N GLU A 14 -16.90 40.04 -13.99
CA GLU A 14 -15.71 39.52 -14.67
C GLU A 14 -14.91 38.54 -13.80
N ILE A 15 -15.29 38.32 -12.53
CA ILE A 15 -14.50 37.56 -11.56
C ILE A 15 -14.25 36.13 -12.07
N LEU A 16 -15.28 35.48 -12.60
CA LEU A 16 -15.15 34.10 -13.12
C LEU A 16 -14.10 34.00 -14.24
N ALA A 17 -14.05 34.98 -15.15
CA ALA A 17 -13.06 35.00 -16.22
C ALA A 17 -11.64 35.17 -15.67
N LEU A 18 -11.48 36.02 -14.63
CA LEU A 18 -10.21 36.23 -13.95
C LEU A 18 -9.72 34.96 -13.23
N CYS A 19 -10.60 34.09 -12.76
CA CYS A 19 -10.21 32.82 -12.11
C CYS A 19 -9.37 31.91 -13.02
N LYS A 20 -9.62 31.95 -14.34
CA LYS A 20 -8.92 31.14 -15.35
C LYS A 20 -7.73 31.88 -15.99
N ASP A 21 -7.49 33.14 -15.63
CA ASP A 21 -6.29 33.90 -16.01
C ASP A 21 -5.23 33.79 -14.91
N GLN A 22 -3.97 33.53 -15.28
CA GLN A 22 -2.87 33.36 -14.33
C GLN A 22 -2.71 34.57 -13.39
N HIS A 23 -2.79 35.80 -13.92
CA HIS A 23 -2.61 37.02 -13.15
C HIS A 23 -3.90 37.41 -12.41
N GLY A 24 -5.06 37.21 -13.04
CA GLY A 24 -6.38 37.42 -12.45
C GLY A 24 -6.59 36.54 -11.22
N CYS A 25 -6.32 35.24 -11.34
CA CYS A 25 -6.42 34.29 -10.23
C CYS A 25 -5.49 34.66 -9.08
N ARG A 26 -4.25 35.09 -9.37
CA ARG A 26 -3.32 35.57 -8.34
C ARG A 26 -3.78 36.86 -7.67
N TYR A 27 -4.42 37.76 -8.42
CA TYR A 27 -5.02 38.97 -7.85
C TYR A 27 -6.19 38.62 -6.90
N LEU A 28 -7.10 37.75 -7.32
CA LEU A 28 -8.24 37.32 -6.50
C LEU A 28 -7.79 36.58 -5.23
N GLN A 29 -6.76 35.74 -5.30
CA GLN A 29 -6.17 35.11 -4.13
C GLN A 29 -5.67 36.14 -3.11
N LYS A 30 -5.00 37.21 -3.55
CA LYS A 30 -4.55 38.30 -2.67
C LYS A 30 -5.73 39.04 -2.04
N LYS A 31 -6.83 39.24 -2.78
CA LYS A 31 -8.05 39.85 -2.24
C LYS A 31 -8.70 39.01 -1.14
N LEU A 32 -8.65 37.68 -1.23
CA LEU A 32 -9.08 36.82 -0.13
C LEU A 32 -8.13 36.93 1.08
N GLU A 33 -6.82 37.03 0.84
CA GLU A 33 -5.80 37.17 1.90
C GLU A 33 -5.88 38.50 2.67
N GLU A 34 -6.43 39.56 2.06
CA GLU A 34 -6.71 40.84 2.74
C GLU A 34 -7.76 40.69 3.86
N GLY A 35 -8.53 39.59 3.89
CA GLY A 35 -9.44 39.25 4.98
C GLY A 35 -10.72 40.09 5.02
N ILE A 36 -11.07 40.77 3.93
CA ILE A 36 -12.25 41.62 3.82
C ILE A 36 -13.48 40.73 3.50
N PRO A 37 -14.48 40.62 4.39
CA PRO A 37 -15.64 39.73 4.20
C PRO A 37 -16.43 40.03 2.92
N GLU A 38 -16.59 41.30 2.57
CA GLU A 38 -17.32 41.75 1.37
C GLU A 38 -16.63 41.26 0.09
N HIS A 39 -15.29 41.24 0.07
CA HIS A 39 -14.51 40.75 -1.06
C HIS A 39 -14.64 39.24 -1.20
N ARG A 40 -14.55 38.51 -0.09
CA ARG A 40 -14.82 37.06 -0.06
C ARG A 40 -16.21 36.75 -0.60
N ASP A 41 -17.23 37.45 -0.14
CA ASP A 41 -18.62 37.18 -0.52
C ASP A 41 -18.91 37.53 -1.98
N MET A 42 -18.26 38.58 -2.51
CA MET A 42 -18.31 38.92 -3.93
C MET A 42 -17.68 37.82 -4.79
N ILE A 43 -16.47 37.36 -4.43
CA ILE A 43 -15.78 36.27 -5.13
C ILE A 43 -16.59 34.98 -5.05
N PHE A 44 -17.11 34.64 -3.88
CA PHE A 44 -17.92 33.44 -3.67
C PHE A 44 -19.17 33.45 -4.57
N ARG A 45 -19.91 34.56 -4.61
CA ARG A 45 -21.16 34.67 -5.39
C ARG A 45 -20.96 34.40 -6.87
N GLU A 46 -19.88 34.89 -7.47
CA GLU A 46 -19.61 34.72 -8.90
C GLU A 46 -18.94 33.38 -9.25
N THR A 47 -18.29 32.72 -8.29
CA THR A 47 -17.53 31.49 -8.56
C THR A 47 -18.22 30.21 -8.09
N PHE A 48 -19.16 30.29 -7.14
CA PHE A 48 -19.81 29.14 -6.52
C PHE A 48 -20.46 28.20 -7.54
N GLY A 49 -21.20 28.72 -8.51
CA GLY A 49 -21.86 27.91 -9.56
C GLY A 49 -20.90 27.17 -10.50
N HIS A 50 -19.61 27.48 -10.45
CA HIS A 50 -18.56 26.91 -11.30
C HIS A 50 -17.45 26.24 -10.47
N PHE A 51 -17.71 25.94 -9.20
CA PHE A 51 -16.65 25.51 -8.29
C PHE A 51 -15.98 24.19 -8.74
N ALA A 52 -16.75 23.21 -9.18
CA ALA A 52 -16.23 21.94 -9.70
C ALA A 52 -15.29 22.13 -10.91
N ASP A 53 -15.70 22.96 -11.88
CA ASP A 53 -14.89 23.31 -13.05
C ASP A 53 -13.59 23.99 -12.63
N LEU A 54 -13.69 24.97 -11.72
CA LEU A 54 -12.53 25.72 -11.24
C LEU A 54 -11.56 24.84 -10.45
N MET A 55 -12.03 23.85 -9.68
CA MET A 55 -11.15 22.93 -8.96
C MET A 55 -10.22 22.14 -9.88
N THR A 56 -10.63 21.87 -11.12
CA THR A 56 -9.83 21.12 -12.11
C THR A 56 -9.05 22.00 -13.08
N ASP A 57 -9.26 23.32 -13.03
CA ASP A 57 -8.56 24.29 -13.88
C ASP A 57 -7.11 24.52 -13.40
N PRO A 58 -6.11 24.65 -14.31
CA PRO A 58 -4.71 24.87 -13.95
C PRO A 58 -4.43 26.09 -13.07
N PHE A 59 -5.27 27.13 -13.16
CA PHE A 59 -5.17 28.34 -12.34
C PHE A 59 -6.30 28.43 -11.31
N GLY A 60 -7.54 28.15 -11.73
CA GLY A 60 -8.73 28.24 -10.90
C GLY A 60 -8.65 27.40 -9.61
N ASN A 61 -7.96 26.26 -9.65
CA ASN A 61 -7.82 25.40 -8.47
C ASN A 61 -7.17 26.13 -7.28
N TYR A 62 -6.24 27.05 -7.54
CA TYR A 62 -5.59 27.83 -6.48
C TYR A 62 -6.56 28.84 -5.84
N LEU A 63 -7.49 29.40 -6.63
CA LEU A 63 -8.54 30.23 -6.08
C LEU A 63 -9.49 29.40 -5.23
N CYS A 64 -9.96 28.24 -5.70
CA CYS A 64 -10.80 27.34 -4.90
C CYS A 64 -10.14 26.99 -3.56
N GLN A 65 -8.85 26.65 -3.59
CA GLN A 65 -8.07 26.36 -2.38
C GLN A 65 -8.05 27.54 -1.40
N LYS A 66 -7.85 28.76 -1.89
CA LYS A 66 -7.87 29.97 -1.05
C LYS A 66 -9.29 30.29 -0.56
N LEU A 67 -10.29 30.15 -1.42
CA LEU A 67 -11.67 30.42 -1.04
C LEU A 67 -12.11 29.47 0.08
N LEU A 68 -11.75 28.18 0.05
CA LEU A 68 -12.03 27.21 1.12
C LEU A 68 -11.44 27.63 2.48
N GLU A 69 -10.27 28.26 2.47
CA GLU A 69 -9.56 28.74 3.67
C GLU A 69 -10.26 29.95 4.30
N TYR A 70 -10.78 30.88 3.49
CA TYR A 70 -11.42 32.12 3.98
C TYR A 70 -12.95 32.06 4.05
N SER A 71 -13.59 31.04 3.47
CA SER A 71 -15.04 30.81 3.50
C SER A 71 -15.58 30.67 4.91
N THR A 72 -16.83 31.06 5.13
CA THR A 72 -17.56 30.70 6.36
C THR A 72 -17.89 29.20 6.37
N ASP A 73 -18.34 28.69 7.52
CA ASP A 73 -18.83 27.31 7.62
C ASP A 73 -20.04 27.07 6.71
N GLU A 74 -20.94 28.05 6.57
CA GLU A 74 -22.10 27.98 5.68
C GLU A 74 -21.69 27.93 4.22
N GLN A 75 -20.73 28.77 3.80
CA GLN A 75 -20.18 28.74 2.44
C GLN A 75 -19.49 27.40 2.16
N ARG A 76 -18.73 26.86 3.12
CA ARG A 76 -18.13 25.52 2.99
C ARG A 76 -19.17 24.41 2.89
N ASN A 77 -20.27 24.47 3.63
CA ASN A 77 -21.39 23.51 3.51
C ASN A 77 -21.92 23.50 2.07
N LEU A 78 -22.24 24.68 1.52
CA LEU A 78 -22.74 24.83 0.16
C LEU A 78 -21.73 24.29 -0.87
N ILE A 79 -20.44 24.59 -0.70
CA ILE A 79 -19.40 24.08 -1.59
C ILE A 79 -19.37 22.55 -1.56
N CYS A 80 -19.32 21.94 -0.37
CA CYS A 80 -19.26 20.48 -0.23
C CYS A 80 -20.46 19.78 -0.87
N GLU A 81 -21.66 20.35 -0.72
CA GLU A 81 -22.86 19.84 -1.36
C GLU A 81 -22.79 20.00 -2.89
N SER A 82 -22.38 21.16 -3.38
CA SER A 82 -22.34 21.46 -4.83
C SER A 82 -21.39 20.56 -5.60
N VAL A 83 -20.25 20.17 -5.02
CA VAL A 83 -19.25 19.34 -5.71
C VAL A 83 -19.38 17.84 -5.46
N ALA A 84 -20.32 17.42 -4.60
CA ALA A 84 -20.37 16.04 -4.11
C ALA A 84 -20.47 15.01 -5.25
N GLN A 85 -21.24 15.30 -6.31
CA GLN A 85 -21.41 14.39 -7.45
C GLN A 85 -20.16 14.29 -8.33
N ASP A 86 -19.37 15.35 -8.41
CA ASP A 86 -18.15 15.41 -9.24
C ASP A 86 -16.87 15.10 -8.45
N LEU A 87 -16.97 14.94 -7.13
CA LEU A 87 -15.82 14.90 -6.23
C LEU A 87 -14.81 13.80 -6.58
N VAL A 88 -15.30 12.65 -7.08
CA VAL A 88 -14.44 11.55 -7.55
C VAL A 88 -13.65 11.98 -8.78
N ASN A 89 -14.32 12.54 -9.79
CA ASN A 89 -13.67 13.02 -11.02
C ASN A 89 -12.66 14.12 -10.72
N ILE A 90 -12.99 15.04 -9.81
CA ILE A 90 -12.08 16.10 -9.35
C ILE A 90 -10.87 15.49 -8.64
N SER A 91 -11.06 14.46 -7.81
CA SER A 91 -9.97 13.78 -7.09
C SER A 91 -8.98 13.06 -8.01
N LEU A 92 -9.45 12.55 -9.16
CA LEU A 92 -8.63 11.89 -10.17
C LEU A 92 -7.87 12.88 -11.08
N ASN A 93 -8.21 14.17 -11.01
CA ASN A 93 -7.56 15.23 -11.78
C ASN A 93 -6.28 15.75 -11.09
N MET A 94 -5.25 16.09 -11.88
CA MET A 94 -3.94 16.54 -11.37
C MET A 94 -3.97 17.86 -10.59
N HIS A 95 -4.91 18.75 -10.90
CA HIS A 95 -5.14 20.01 -10.19
C HIS A 95 -6.23 19.81 -9.13
N GLY A 96 -7.30 19.10 -9.50
CA GLY A 96 -8.44 18.82 -8.62
C GLY A 96 -8.05 18.11 -7.33
N THR A 97 -7.13 17.14 -7.37
CA THR A 97 -6.63 16.47 -6.15
C THR A 97 -6.08 17.46 -5.12
N ARG A 98 -5.45 18.55 -5.54
CA ARG A 98 -4.90 19.58 -4.62
C ARG A 98 -6.03 20.39 -3.99
N ALA A 99 -7.04 20.74 -4.78
CA ALA A 99 -8.23 21.44 -4.29
C ALA A 99 -9.06 20.58 -3.33
N VAL A 100 -9.27 19.29 -3.62
CA VAL A 100 -9.96 18.36 -2.71
C VAL A 100 -9.17 18.15 -1.42
N GLN A 101 -7.84 18.03 -1.50
CA GLN A 101 -7.00 17.94 -0.31
C GLN A 101 -7.15 19.16 0.61
N LYS A 102 -7.17 20.37 0.02
CA LYS A 102 -7.40 21.61 0.76
C LYS A 102 -8.83 21.68 1.30
N MET A 103 -9.82 21.19 0.56
CA MET A 103 -11.20 21.07 1.06
C MET A 103 -11.24 20.24 2.34
N ILE A 104 -10.58 19.06 2.34
CA ILE A 104 -10.49 18.20 3.53
C ILE A 104 -9.76 18.90 4.70
N ASP A 105 -8.70 19.67 4.43
CA ASP A 105 -7.97 20.42 5.46
C ASP A 105 -8.84 21.46 6.19
N PHE A 106 -9.85 22.01 5.51
CA PHE A 106 -10.72 23.07 6.02
C PHE A 106 -12.16 22.64 6.28
N LEU A 107 -12.45 21.33 6.19
CA LEU A 107 -13.71 20.81 6.73
C LEU A 107 -13.82 21.28 8.17
N SER A 108 -14.98 21.79 8.55
CA SER A 108 -15.22 22.29 9.89
C SER A 108 -15.08 21.12 10.86
N THR A 109 -13.89 20.90 11.40
CA THR A 109 -13.60 19.85 12.38
C THR A 109 -14.16 20.18 13.75
N ARG A 110 -14.92 21.29 13.84
CA ARG A 110 -15.68 21.75 15.01
C ARG A 110 -16.80 20.77 15.34
N ARG A 111 -16.43 19.54 15.71
CA ARG A 111 -16.92 18.99 16.96
C ARG A 111 -16.56 20.06 18.00
N GLN A 112 -17.50 20.92 18.41
CA GLN A 112 -17.37 21.59 19.71
C GLN A 112 -17.47 20.48 20.75
N ALA A 113 -16.35 19.78 20.92
CA ALA A 113 -16.27 18.40 21.39
C ALA A 113 -16.22 18.27 22.91
N SER A 114 -16.86 19.19 23.63
CA SER A 114 -16.99 19.10 25.09
C SER A 114 -18.43 19.09 25.58
N GLN A 115 -19.44 19.32 24.74
CA GLN A 115 -20.85 19.37 25.19
C GLN A 115 -21.88 18.65 24.31
N ILE A 116 -21.51 18.10 23.15
CA ILE A 116 -22.46 17.42 22.25
C ILE A 116 -22.35 15.89 22.38
N PRO A 117 -23.44 15.17 22.74
CA PRO A 117 -23.53 13.72 22.76
C PRO A 117 -23.03 13.07 21.47
N ALA A 118 -22.42 11.88 21.58
CA ALA A 118 -21.76 11.20 20.46
C ALA A 118 -22.71 10.90 19.28
N ASP A 119 -23.99 10.67 19.58
CA ASP A 119 -25.11 10.43 18.68
C ASP A 119 -25.56 11.67 17.89
N GLN A 120 -25.11 12.87 18.26
CA GLN A 120 -25.51 14.14 17.63
C GLN A 120 -24.35 14.87 16.95
N ARG A 121 -23.23 14.17 16.70
CA ARG A 121 -22.03 14.68 16.01
C ARG A 121 -22.14 14.61 14.48
N TYR A 122 -23.29 14.99 13.93
CA TYR A 122 -23.45 15.02 12.49
C TYR A 122 -22.78 16.27 11.92
N ASN A 123 -21.66 16.08 11.23
CA ASN A 123 -21.03 17.12 10.45
C ASN A 123 -21.40 16.96 8.97
N ILE A 124 -22.25 17.85 8.48
CA ILE A 124 -22.77 17.81 7.10
C ILE A 124 -21.62 17.74 6.09
N GLN A 125 -20.56 18.55 6.27
CA GLN A 125 -19.43 18.61 5.34
C GLN A 125 -18.70 17.26 5.27
N ILE A 126 -18.34 16.69 6.42
CA ILE A 126 -17.66 15.38 6.48
C ILE A 126 -18.57 14.31 5.88
N HIS A 127 -19.86 14.31 6.22
CA HIS A 127 -20.81 13.34 5.68
C HIS A 127 -20.93 13.41 4.15
N SER A 128 -21.03 14.61 3.57
CA SER A 128 -21.07 14.81 2.11
C SER A 128 -19.83 14.21 1.43
N ILE A 129 -18.64 14.44 1.99
CA ILE A 129 -17.39 13.87 1.46
C ILE A 129 -17.38 12.34 1.58
N ILE A 130 -17.77 11.78 2.73
CA ILE A 130 -17.81 10.33 2.93
C ILE A 130 -18.76 9.68 1.92
N VAL A 131 -19.98 10.19 1.77
CA VAL A 131 -20.97 9.64 0.83
C VAL A 131 -20.43 9.68 -0.60
N ALA A 132 -19.89 10.81 -1.03
CA ALA A 132 -19.33 10.99 -2.38
C ALA A 132 -18.18 10.03 -2.70
N LEU A 133 -17.28 9.77 -1.73
CA LEU A 133 -16.09 8.94 -1.95
C LEU A 133 -16.31 7.45 -1.67
N SER A 134 -17.33 7.08 -0.89
CA SER A 134 -17.49 5.73 -0.30
C SER A 134 -17.44 4.58 -1.30
N LEU A 135 -18.12 4.71 -2.43
CA LEU A 135 -18.18 3.66 -3.47
C LEU A 135 -16.94 3.62 -4.38
N HIS A 136 -16.03 4.59 -4.25
CA HIS A 136 -14.91 4.79 -5.16
C HIS A 136 -13.54 4.71 -4.48
N VAL A 137 -13.49 4.29 -3.22
CA VAL A 137 -12.24 4.23 -2.43
C VAL A 137 -11.14 3.46 -3.16
N VAL A 138 -11.42 2.25 -3.66
CA VAL A 138 -10.40 1.42 -4.33
C VAL A 138 -9.91 2.07 -5.63
N VAL A 139 -10.82 2.68 -6.40
CA VAL A 139 -10.47 3.44 -7.62
C VAL A 139 -9.51 4.58 -7.28
N LEU A 140 -9.84 5.36 -6.24
CA LEU A 140 -9.02 6.48 -5.80
C LEU A 140 -7.65 6.01 -5.28
N ILE A 141 -7.60 4.93 -4.50
CA ILE A 141 -6.34 4.36 -3.98
C ILE A 141 -5.37 3.98 -5.12
N LYS A 142 -5.90 3.44 -6.22
CA LYS A 142 -5.11 2.96 -7.35
C LYS A 142 -4.71 4.07 -8.31
N ASP A 143 -5.36 5.23 -8.25
CA ASP A 143 -5.05 6.35 -9.12
C ASP A 143 -3.82 7.16 -8.66
N LEU A 144 -3.12 7.76 -9.62
CA LEU A 144 -1.93 8.58 -9.39
C LEU A 144 -2.23 9.85 -8.56
N ASN A 145 -3.41 10.43 -8.71
CA ASN A 145 -3.84 11.65 -8.03
C ASN A 145 -4.77 11.33 -6.84
N GLY A 146 -5.69 10.39 -7.03
CA GLY A 146 -6.72 10.01 -6.05
C GLY A 146 -6.13 9.45 -4.75
N ASN A 147 -4.99 8.76 -4.81
CA ASN A 147 -4.38 8.17 -3.61
C ASN A 147 -4.00 9.24 -2.57
N HIS A 148 -3.70 10.47 -3.03
CA HIS A 148 -3.39 11.59 -2.14
C HIS A 148 -4.63 12.10 -1.40
N VAL A 149 -5.81 12.01 -2.03
CA VAL A 149 -7.09 12.35 -1.38
C VAL A 149 -7.40 11.34 -0.27
N ILE A 150 -7.23 10.04 -0.53
CA ILE A 150 -7.43 8.99 0.49
C ILE A 150 -6.45 9.17 1.66
N GLN A 151 -5.17 9.40 1.37
CA GLN A 151 -4.18 9.69 2.42
C GLN A 151 -4.54 10.97 3.20
N LYS A 152 -5.10 11.98 2.55
CA LYS A 152 -5.53 13.20 3.24
C LYS A 152 -6.70 12.93 4.19
N CYS A 153 -7.68 12.10 3.81
CA CYS A 153 -8.74 11.64 4.71
C CYS A 153 -8.16 10.95 5.96
N LEU A 154 -7.24 9.99 5.77
CA LEU A 154 -6.58 9.27 6.88
C LEU A 154 -5.87 10.21 7.87
N ASN A 155 -5.28 11.29 7.36
CA ASN A 155 -4.56 12.28 8.17
C ASN A 155 -5.46 13.27 8.92
N LYS A 156 -6.66 13.55 8.42
CA LYS A 156 -7.48 14.68 8.87
C LYS A 156 -8.79 14.29 9.52
N LEU A 157 -9.42 13.22 9.05
CA LEU A 157 -10.68 12.75 9.61
C LEU A 157 -10.42 11.91 10.86
N ALA A 158 -11.39 11.88 11.78
CA ALA A 158 -11.32 11.02 12.94
C ALA A 158 -11.41 9.54 12.52
N PRO A 159 -10.99 8.60 13.39
CA PRO A 159 -11.06 7.17 13.08
C PRO A 159 -12.46 6.72 12.64
N GLU A 160 -13.51 7.17 13.33
CA GLU A 160 -14.90 6.83 13.01
C GLU A 160 -15.29 7.27 11.59
N ASP A 161 -14.88 8.49 11.21
CA ASP A 161 -15.18 9.10 9.92
C ASP A 161 -14.37 8.46 8.78
N ASN A 162 -13.21 7.85 9.09
CA ASN A 162 -12.40 7.10 8.13
C ASN A 162 -12.87 5.65 7.92
N GLN A 163 -13.84 5.15 8.69
CA GLN A 163 -14.22 3.72 8.67
C GLN A 163 -14.65 3.21 7.28
N PHE A 164 -15.23 4.08 6.43
CA PHE A 164 -15.57 3.71 5.06
C PHE A 164 -14.35 3.28 4.22
N ILE A 165 -13.17 3.89 4.48
CA ILE A 165 -11.91 3.52 3.81
C ILE A 165 -11.48 2.13 4.26
N TYR A 166 -11.49 1.87 5.58
CA TYR A 166 -11.12 0.58 6.14
C TYR A 166 -12.03 -0.55 5.65
N ASN A 167 -13.34 -0.30 5.56
CA ASN A 167 -14.29 -1.28 5.04
C ASN A 167 -14.01 -1.62 3.57
N ALA A 168 -13.78 -0.61 2.72
CA ALA A 168 -13.50 -0.82 1.31
C ALA A 168 -12.14 -1.53 1.10
N VAL A 169 -11.12 -1.15 1.87
CA VAL A 169 -9.78 -1.77 1.82
C VAL A 169 -9.81 -3.21 2.32
N ALA A 170 -10.52 -3.49 3.42
CA ALA A 170 -10.71 -4.86 3.92
C ALA A 170 -11.41 -5.74 2.88
N ALA A 171 -12.52 -5.28 2.32
CA ALA A 171 -13.29 -6.03 1.32
C ALA A 171 -12.50 -6.30 0.02
N ASN A 172 -11.50 -5.47 -0.30
CA ASN A 172 -10.69 -5.57 -1.51
C ASN A 172 -9.19 -5.73 -1.19
N CYS A 173 -8.87 -6.40 -0.08
CA CYS A 173 -7.52 -6.44 0.50
C CYS A 173 -6.45 -6.87 -0.51
N VAL A 174 -6.68 -7.96 -1.26
CA VAL A 174 -5.71 -8.48 -2.24
C VAL A 174 -5.50 -7.50 -3.39
N GLU A 175 -6.58 -6.96 -3.96
CA GLU A 175 -6.49 -6.00 -5.06
C GLU A 175 -5.68 -4.75 -4.66
N VAL A 176 -5.93 -4.23 -3.46
CA VAL A 176 -5.22 -3.06 -2.95
C VAL A 176 -3.76 -3.39 -2.64
N ALA A 177 -3.49 -4.47 -1.92
CA ALA A 177 -2.15 -4.85 -1.47
C ALA A 177 -1.19 -5.21 -2.62
N THR A 178 -1.71 -5.69 -3.74
CA THR A 178 -0.92 -6.09 -4.92
C THR A 178 -0.79 -4.98 -5.97
N HIS A 179 -1.27 -3.77 -5.66
CA HIS A 179 -1.15 -2.60 -6.52
C HIS A 179 0.02 -1.69 -6.11
N ARG A 180 0.74 -1.12 -7.10
CA ARG A 180 1.91 -0.24 -6.88
C ARG A 180 1.65 0.92 -5.91
N HIS A 181 0.52 1.60 -6.05
CA HIS A 181 0.10 2.67 -5.13
C HIS A 181 -0.69 2.12 -3.94
N GLY A 182 -1.43 1.03 -4.15
CA GLY A 182 -2.34 0.48 -3.15
C GLY A 182 -1.61 -0.12 -1.95
N CYS A 183 -0.48 -0.77 -2.16
CA CYS A 183 0.34 -1.32 -1.07
C CYS A 183 0.84 -0.22 -0.13
N CYS A 184 1.23 0.95 -0.67
CA CYS A 184 1.66 2.10 0.12
C CYS A 184 0.49 2.71 0.90
N VAL A 185 -0.68 2.85 0.26
CA VAL A 185 -1.87 3.38 0.95
C VAL A 185 -2.35 2.43 2.05
N LEU A 186 -2.32 1.11 1.82
CA LEU A 186 -2.66 0.11 2.83
C LEU A 186 -1.75 0.20 4.07
N GLN A 187 -0.45 0.42 3.88
CA GLN A 187 0.49 0.66 4.99
C GLN A 187 0.11 1.93 5.75
N ARG A 188 -0.24 3.02 5.05
CA ARG A 188 -0.75 4.24 5.69
C ARG A 188 -2.09 4.05 6.41
N CYS A 189 -2.97 3.18 5.92
CA CYS A 189 -4.16 2.81 6.67
C CYS A 189 -3.77 2.18 8.01
N ILE A 190 -2.77 1.29 8.05
CA ILE A 190 -2.31 0.63 9.29
C ILE A 190 -1.71 1.66 10.29
N ASP A 191 -0.98 2.65 9.78
CA ASP A 191 -0.35 3.71 10.59
C ASP A 191 -1.38 4.60 11.29
N HIS A 192 -2.44 4.96 10.57
CA HIS A 192 -3.49 5.86 11.02
C HIS A 192 -4.67 5.14 11.69
N ALA A 193 -4.62 3.80 11.75
CA ALA A 193 -5.70 2.99 12.29
C ALA A 193 -5.84 3.15 13.80
N SER A 194 -7.10 3.23 14.26
CA SER A 194 -7.44 2.82 15.62
C SER A 194 -7.14 1.32 15.82
N ASP A 195 -7.08 0.85 17.07
CA ASP A 195 -6.79 -0.57 17.34
C ASP A 195 -7.80 -1.51 16.67
N HIS A 196 -9.09 -1.15 16.65
CA HIS A 196 -10.13 -1.93 15.97
C HIS A 196 -9.90 -2.01 14.45
N GLN A 197 -9.61 -0.87 13.82
CA GLN A 197 -9.32 -0.79 12.38
C GLN A 197 -8.05 -1.54 12.00
N ARG A 198 -7.03 -1.48 12.86
CA ARG A 198 -5.77 -2.21 12.65
C ARG A 198 -6.03 -3.71 12.68
N ILE A 199 -6.75 -4.20 13.68
CA ILE A 199 -7.13 -5.62 13.79
C ILE A 199 -7.93 -6.06 12.55
N GLN A 200 -8.92 -5.27 12.12
CA GLN A 200 -9.71 -5.55 10.91
C GLN A 200 -8.82 -5.77 9.68
N LEU A 201 -7.91 -4.84 9.38
CA LEU A 201 -7.03 -4.95 8.21
C LEU A 201 -6.02 -6.09 8.35
N VAL A 202 -5.41 -6.26 9.53
CA VAL A 202 -4.42 -7.32 9.75
C VAL A 202 -5.05 -8.70 9.62
N ASN A 203 -6.30 -8.89 10.05
CA ASN A 203 -7.01 -10.16 9.87
C ASN A 203 -7.18 -10.49 8.38
N GLU A 204 -7.58 -9.52 7.55
CA GLU A 204 -7.70 -9.72 6.10
C GLU A 204 -6.36 -9.99 5.43
N ILE A 205 -5.30 -9.27 5.83
CA ILE A 205 -3.93 -9.51 5.33
C ILE A 205 -3.45 -10.91 5.74
N THR A 206 -3.73 -11.32 6.97
CA THR A 206 -3.37 -12.64 7.49
C THR A 206 -4.09 -13.73 6.72
N TYR A 207 -5.41 -13.60 6.53
CA TYR A 207 -6.21 -14.57 5.76
C TYR A 207 -5.68 -14.74 4.33
N ASN A 208 -5.20 -13.65 3.71
CA ASN A 208 -4.67 -13.67 2.35
C ASN A 208 -3.12 -13.78 2.28
N ALA A 209 -2.43 -14.07 3.39
CA ALA A 209 -0.98 -13.92 3.48
C ALA A 209 -0.20 -14.76 2.45
N LEU A 210 -0.65 -15.99 2.18
CA LEU A 210 -0.01 -16.87 1.18
C LEU A 210 -0.09 -16.32 -0.24
N THR A 211 -1.15 -15.60 -0.58
CA THR A 211 -1.28 -14.91 -1.87
C THR A 211 -0.36 -13.70 -1.90
N LEU A 212 -0.42 -12.87 -0.86
CA LEU A 212 0.30 -11.60 -0.80
C LEU A 212 1.82 -11.77 -0.78
N VAL A 213 2.32 -12.76 -0.05
CA VAL A 213 3.77 -12.98 0.14
C VAL A 213 4.51 -13.27 -1.17
N GLN A 214 3.79 -13.80 -2.17
CA GLN A 214 4.35 -14.17 -3.47
C GLN A 214 4.29 -13.03 -4.49
N ASP A 215 3.52 -11.97 -4.21
CA ASP A 215 3.32 -10.83 -5.11
C ASP A 215 4.47 -9.80 -5.01
N PRO A 216 4.89 -9.15 -6.12
CA PRO A 216 5.95 -8.12 -6.11
C PRO A 216 5.72 -6.94 -5.18
N TYR A 217 4.46 -6.60 -4.86
CA TYR A 217 4.08 -5.52 -3.95
C TYR A 217 3.52 -6.06 -2.63
N GLY A 218 2.68 -7.10 -2.69
CA GLY A 218 2.06 -7.72 -1.52
C GLY A 218 3.06 -8.23 -0.49
N ASN A 219 4.24 -8.69 -0.92
CA ASN A 219 5.30 -9.14 0.01
C ASN A 219 5.76 -8.01 0.95
N TYR A 220 5.72 -6.75 0.51
CA TYR A 220 6.07 -5.60 1.36
C TYR A 220 4.97 -5.30 2.37
N VAL A 221 3.69 -5.54 2.04
CA VAL A 221 2.58 -5.41 3.00
C VAL A 221 2.72 -6.45 4.11
N VAL A 222 3.05 -7.70 3.77
CA VAL A 222 3.26 -8.75 4.77
C VAL A 222 4.47 -8.43 5.65
N GLN A 223 5.59 -7.99 5.07
CA GLN A 223 6.75 -7.54 5.84
C GLN A 223 6.41 -6.36 6.74
N TYR A 224 5.55 -5.45 6.30
CA TYR A 224 5.08 -4.33 7.11
C TYR A 224 4.40 -4.80 8.40
N ILE A 225 3.53 -5.81 8.31
CA ILE A 225 2.89 -6.38 9.51
C ILE A 225 3.92 -6.98 10.47
N LEU A 226 4.94 -7.66 9.94
CA LEU A 226 6.04 -8.20 10.74
C LEU A 226 6.90 -7.09 11.38
N ASP A 227 7.00 -5.92 10.73
CA ASP A 227 7.74 -4.75 11.22
C ASP A 227 7.01 -3.95 12.31
N LEU A 228 5.70 -4.14 12.48
CA LEU A 228 4.95 -3.56 13.60
C LEU A 228 5.42 -4.11 14.96
N ASN A 229 6.09 -5.27 14.96
CA ASN A 229 6.60 -5.93 16.16
C ASN A 229 5.50 -6.22 17.21
N ASP A 230 4.25 -6.43 16.77
CA ASP A 230 3.17 -6.99 17.58
C ASP A 230 3.16 -8.51 17.39
N ASN A 231 3.51 -9.23 18.45
CA ASN A 231 3.60 -10.69 18.44
C ASN A 231 2.28 -11.37 18.08
N ARG A 232 1.13 -10.78 18.42
CA ARG A 232 -0.19 -11.36 18.10
C ARG A 232 -0.39 -11.41 16.59
N PHE A 233 0.00 -10.34 15.90
CA PHE A 233 -0.11 -10.24 14.44
C PHE A 233 0.98 -11.04 13.73
N SER A 234 2.22 -10.91 14.20
CA SER A 234 3.35 -11.62 13.60
C SER A 234 3.18 -13.13 13.67
N ASP A 235 2.80 -13.67 14.83
CA ASP A 235 2.58 -15.11 14.99
C ASP A 235 1.44 -15.62 14.09
N ALA A 236 0.32 -14.89 14.03
CA ALA A 236 -0.83 -15.26 13.20
C ALA A 236 -0.48 -15.30 11.70
N VAL A 237 0.27 -14.31 11.20
CA VAL A 237 0.75 -14.27 9.81
C VAL A 237 1.72 -15.40 9.53
N ILE A 238 2.73 -15.59 10.38
CA ILE A 238 3.78 -16.60 10.16
C ILE A 238 3.19 -18.01 10.09
N ARG A 239 2.19 -18.31 10.93
CA ARG A 239 1.53 -19.61 10.93
C ARG A 239 0.85 -19.95 9.60
N GLN A 240 0.43 -18.97 8.80
CA GLN A 240 -0.15 -19.20 7.47
C GLN A 240 0.85 -19.83 6.50
N PHE A 241 2.16 -19.70 6.76
CA PHE A 241 3.20 -20.23 5.88
C PHE A 241 3.64 -21.66 6.23
N THR A 242 3.13 -22.21 7.33
CA THR A 242 3.43 -23.59 7.76
C THR A 242 3.09 -24.59 6.65
N GLY A 243 4.01 -25.51 6.36
CA GLY A 243 3.89 -26.49 5.27
C GLY A 243 4.38 -25.97 3.91
N ASN A 244 4.55 -24.65 3.77
CA ASN A 244 4.96 -23.98 2.53
C ASN A 244 6.31 -23.23 2.66
N ILE A 245 6.96 -23.25 3.83
CA ILE A 245 8.21 -22.51 4.09
C ILE A 245 9.27 -22.83 3.04
N CYS A 246 9.47 -24.11 2.71
CA CYS A 246 10.48 -24.48 1.71
C CYS A 246 10.14 -23.97 0.31
N ALA A 247 8.86 -24.01 -0.08
CA ALA A 247 8.41 -23.57 -1.39
C ALA A 247 8.51 -22.04 -1.54
N LEU A 248 8.18 -21.30 -0.48
CA LEU A 248 8.29 -19.84 -0.44
C LEU A 248 9.76 -19.39 -0.41
N SER A 249 10.64 -20.14 0.27
CA SER A 249 12.07 -19.81 0.38
C SER A 249 12.81 -19.73 -0.96
N VAL A 250 12.32 -20.40 -2.01
CA VAL A 250 12.97 -20.41 -3.34
C VAL A 250 12.38 -19.39 -4.33
N GLN A 251 11.44 -18.55 -3.89
CA GLN A 251 10.84 -17.55 -4.76
C GLN A 251 11.45 -16.18 -4.51
N LYS A 252 11.53 -15.36 -5.56
CA LYS A 252 12.16 -14.04 -5.52
C LYS A 252 11.60 -13.10 -4.45
N PHE A 253 10.28 -13.11 -4.24
CA PHE A 253 9.62 -12.17 -3.33
C PHE A 253 9.39 -12.76 -1.96
N SER A 254 8.80 -13.96 -1.89
CA SER A 254 8.43 -14.57 -0.61
C SER A 254 9.62 -15.03 0.22
N SER A 255 10.78 -15.32 -0.38
CA SER A 255 12.02 -15.60 0.37
C SER A 255 12.43 -14.48 1.32
N ASN A 256 12.28 -13.21 0.92
CA ASN A 256 12.54 -12.06 1.81
C ASN A 256 11.64 -12.09 3.05
N VAL A 257 10.37 -12.48 2.86
CA VAL A 257 9.41 -12.59 3.95
C VAL A 257 9.75 -13.78 4.84
N ILE A 258 10.15 -14.93 4.29
CA ILE A 258 10.59 -16.07 5.11
C ILE A 258 11.82 -15.72 5.95
N GLU A 259 12.81 -15.02 5.39
CA GLU A 259 13.94 -14.50 6.15
C GLU A 259 13.47 -13.57 7.29
N LYS A 260 12.51 -12.68 7.00
CA LYS A 260 11.93 -11.79 8.01
C LYS A 260 11.23 -12.57 9.12
N CYS A 261 10.41 -13.57 8.78
CA CYS A 261 9.74 -14.45 9.72
C CYS A 261 10.74 -15.10 10.68
N ILE A 262 11.85 -15.65 10.17
CA ILE A 262 12.88 -16.29 11.02
C ILE A 262 13.51 -15.29 12.01
N ARG A 263 13.69 -14.03 11.60
CA ARG A 263 14.29 -12.97 12.44
C ARG A 263 13.36 -12.57 13.59
N VAL A 264 12.07 -12.36 13.29
CA VAL A 264 11.11 -11.76 14.25
C VAL A 264 10.26 -12.78 15.00
N ALA A 265 10.17 -14.02 14.56
CA ALA A 265 9.30 -15.03 15.17
C ALA A 265 9.62 -15.28 16.65
N GLU A 266 8.60 -15.48 17.47
CA GLU A 266 8.72 -16.03 18.81
C GLU A 266 9.39 -17.43 18.78
N HIS A 267 10.00 -17.82 19.91
CA HIS A 267 10.84 -19.02 19.99
C HIS A 267 10.19 -20.27 19.37
N ASN A 268 8.95 -20.59 19.75
CA ASN A 268 8.26 -21.80 19.29
C ASN A 268 7.89 -21.74 17.80
N THR A 269 7.55 -20.55 17.30
CA THR A 269 7.16 -20.36 15.91
C THR A 269 8.39 -20.37 15.00
N ARG A 270 9.49 -19.75 15.45
CA ARG A 270 10.79 -19.83 14.79
C ARG A 270 11.28 -21.27 14.68
N LYS A 271 11.14 -22.03 15.78
CA LYS A 271 11.47 -23.45 15.83
C LYS A 271 10.72 -24.21 14.74
N MET A 272 9.40 -24.04 14.64
CA MET A 272 8.58 -24.67 13.60
C MET A 272 9.03 -24.32 12.17
N ILE A 273 9.36 -23.05 11.89
CA ILE A 273 9.86 -22.63 10.57
C ILE A 273 11.17 -23.36 10.22
N ILE A 274 12.12 -23.39 11.16
CA ILE A 274 13.45 -24.01 10.96
C ILE A 274 13.33 -25.53 10.83
N GLU A 275 12.38 -26.14 11.53
CA GLU A 275 12.10 -27.58 11.44
C GLU A 275 11.64 -27.98 10.04
N GLU A 276 10.87 -27.14 9.35
CA GLU A 276 10.49 -27.39 7.96
C GLU A 276 11.69 -27.26 7.00
N LEU A 277 12.57 -26.26 7.20
CA LEU A 277 13.80 -26.09 6.41
C LEU A 277 14.79 -27.26 6.58
N LEU A 278 14.74 -27.96 7.71
CA LEU A 278 15.55 -29.15 8.01
C LEU A 278 15.15 -30.40 7.22
N ASN A 279 14.09 -30.34 6.42
CA ASN A 279 13.70 -31.45 5.56
C ASN A 279 14.85 -31.85 4.61
N ARG A 280 15.43 -33.04 4.83
CA ARG A 280 16.62 -33.51 4.12
C ARG A 280 16.47 -33.53 2.60
N SER A 281 15.28 -33.85 2.08
CA SER A 281 15.06 -33.91 0.63
C SER A 281 14.95 -32.53 -0.03
N ARG A 282 14.68 -31.48 0.77
CA ARG A 282 14.52 -30.10 0.32
C ARG A 282 15.73 -29.23 0.63
N LEU A 283 16.45 -29.50 1.71
CA LEU A 283 17.59 -28.69 2.17
C LEU A 283 18.69 -28.55 1.10
N GLU A 284 19.03 -29.61 0.39
CA GLU A 284 20.00 -29.52 -0.72
C GLU A 284 19.52 -28.57 -1.83
N LYS A 285 18.24 -28.63 -2.19
CA LYS A 285 17.65 -27.75 -3.20
C LYS A 285 17.71 -26.29 -2.75
N LEU A 286 17.35 -26.03 -1.49
CA LEU A 286 17.42 -24.69 -0.89
C LEU A 286 18.85 -24.12 -0.91
N LEU A 287 19.84 -24.93 -0.54
CA LEU A 287 21.25 -24.53 -0.51
C LEU A 287 21.83 -24.17 -1.88
N ARG A 288 21.30 -24.76 -2.95
CA ARG A 288 21.71 -24.51 -4.35
C ARG A 288 20.87 -23.43 -5.03
N ASP A 289 19.71 -23.10 -4.48
CA ASP A 289 18.79 -22.13 -5.07
C ASP A 289 19.31 -20.68 -4.95
N SER A 290 18.91 -19.83 -5.90
CA SER A 290 19.34 -18.42 -5.94
C SER A 290 18.80 -17.57 -4.79
N TYR A 291 17.70 -17.98 -4.16
CA TYR A 291 17.04 -17.30 -3.05
C TYR A 291 17.06 -18.14 -1.76
N GLY A 292 16.76 -19.44 -1.86
CA GLY A 292 16.65 -20.36 -0.72
C GLY A 292 17.90 -20.41 0.16
N ASN A 293 19.08 -20.20 -0.43
CA ASN A 293 20.35 -20.18 0.31
C ASN A 293 20.38 -19.07 1.38
N TYR A 294 19.68 -17.95 1.17
CA TYR A 294 19.59 -16.85 2.13
C TYR A 294 18.68 -17.20 3.31
N CYS A 295 17.57 -17.92 3.06
CA CYS A 295 16.70 -18.45 4.11
C CYS A 295 17.44 -19.44 5.01
N VAL A 296 18.25 -20.34 4.44
CA VAL A 296 19.06 -21.29 5.23
C VAL A 296 20.17 -20.58 6.02
N GLN A 297 20.82 -19.57 5.44
CA GLN A 297 21.79 -18.73 6.15
C GLN A 297 21.15 -17.99 7.33
N THR A 298 19.95 -17.43 7.14
CA THR A 298 19.19 -16.78 8.20
C THR A 298 18.77 -17.80 9.27
N ALA A 299 18.35 -19.00 8.88
CA ALA A 299 18.06 -20.07 9.83
C ALA A 299 19.28 -20.43 10.70
N LEU A 300 20.50 -20.52 10.12
CA LEU A 300 21.73 -20.76 10.88
C LEU A 300 22.04 -19.65 11.91
N ASP A 301 21.65 -18.40 11.64
CA ASP A 301 21.91 -17.27 12.54
C ASP A 301 20.97 -17.24 13.74
N TYR A 302 19.74 -17.75 13.57
CA TYR A 302 18.67 -17.61 14.57
C TYR A 302 18.16 -18.95 15.13
N ALA A 303 18.67 -20.09 14.67
CA ALA A 303 18.34 -21.41 15.21
C ALA A 303 18.84 -21.56 16.65
N GLU A 304 18.03 -22.24 17.48
CA GLU A 304 18.51 -22.76 18.77
C GLU A 304 19.63 -23.80 18.55
N ALA A 305 20.48 -24.02 19.56
CA ALA A 305 21.68 -24.85 19.43
C ALA A 305 21.39 -26.26 18.87
N SER A 306 20.28 -26.89 19.28
CA SER A 306 19.84 -28.20 18.80
C SER A 306 19.49 -28.19 17.30
N GLN A 307 18.63 -27.26 16.87
CA GLN A 307 18.25 -27.12 15.46
C GLN A 307 19.42 -26.71 14.59
N ARG A 308 20.30 -25.88 15.13
CA ARG A 308 21.50 -25.44 14.42
C ARG A 308 22.47 -26.60 14.18
N ALA A 309 22.65 -27.49 15.17
CA ALA A 309 23.46 -28.71 15.00
C ALA A 309 22.90 -29.60 13.88
N LEU A 310 21.57 -29.75 13.80
CA LEU A 310 20.91 -30.48 12.72
C LEU A 310 21.09 -29.81 11.35
N LEU A 311 21.03 -28.46 11.28
CA LEU A 311 21.30 -27.71 10.05
C LEU A 311 22.73 -27.97 9.58
N VAL A 312 23.71 -27.90 10.49
CA VAL A 312 25.12 -28.17 10.20
C VAL A 312 25.32 -29.59 9.68
N GLU A 313 24.70 -30.59 10.33
CA GLU A 313 24.75 -31.99 9.89
C GLU A 313 24.19 -32.16 8.48
N GLY A 314 23.06 -31.53 8.17
CA GLY A 314 22.43 -31.58 6.85
C GLY A 314 23.21 -30.82 5.76
N ILE A 315 23.91 -29.74 6.11
CA ILE A 315 24.67 -28.92 5.15
C ILE A 315 26.02 -29.55 4.79
N ARG A 316 26.71 -30.20 5.74
CA ARG A 316 28.07 -30.74 5.54
C ARG A 316 28.23 -31.62 4.30
N PRO A 317 27.33 -32.56 3.96
CA PRO A 317 27.45 -33.38 2.76
C PRO A 317 27.31 -32.58 1.45
N VAL A 318 26.53 -31.50 1.45
CA VAL A 318 26.26 -30.67 0.27
C VAL A 318 27.36 -29.62 0.06
N LEU A 319 27.99 -29.16 1.15
CA LEU A 319 28.96 -28.07 1.13
C LEU A 319 30.08 -28.23 0.09
N PRO A 320 30.72 -29.40 -0.12
CA PRO A 320 31.74 -29.57 -1.15
C PRO A 320 31.27 -29.26 -2.57
N LEU A 321 29.96 -29.43 -2.84
CA LEU A 321 29.34 -29.21 -4.15
C LEU A 321 29.06 -27.73 -4.41
N ILE A 322 28.87 -26.93 -3.36
CA ILE A 322 28.54 -25.49 -3.47
C ILE A 322 29.67 -24.56 -3.02
N ARG A 323 30.74 -25.05 -2.38
CA ARG A 323 31.81 -24.22 -1.77
C ARG A 323 32.49 -23.22 -2.70
N ASN A 324 32.43 -23.43 -4.02
CA ASN A 324 33.02 -22.54 -5.01
C ASN A 324 32.10 -21.38 -5.40
N THR A 325 30.82 -21.41 -5.00
CA THR A 325 29.87 -20.32 -5.25
C THR A 325 29.98 -19.23 -4.17
N PRO A 326 29.54 -17.99 -4.45
CA PRO A 326 29.55 -16.91 -3.45
C PRO A 326 28.77 -17.26 -2.19
N TYR A 327 27.59 -17.90 -2.31
CA TYR A 327 26.77 -18.30 -1.17
C TYR A 327 27.35 -19.51 -0.43
N GLY A 328 27.95 -20.48 -1.13
CA GLY A 328 28.63 -21.61 -0.50
C GLY A 328 29.80 -21.17 0.38
N LYS A 329 30.59 -20.18 -0.07
CA LYS A 329 31.64 -19.57 0.76
C LYS A 329 31.09 -18.90 2.01
N ARG A 330 29.97 -18.17 1.91
CA ARG A 330 29.31 -17.53 3.07
C ARG A 330 28.83 -18.57 4.09
N ILE A 331 28.20 -19.64 3.61
CA ILE A 331 27.75 -20.75 4.46
C ILE A 331 28.95 -21.41 5.13
N GLN A 332 30.01 -21.72 4.39
CA GLN A 332 31.24 -22.29 4.94
C GLN A 332 31.83 -21.43 6.06
N ASN A 333 31.92 -20.11 5.86
CA ASN A 333 32.43 -19.18 6.86
C ASN A 333 31.56 -19.17 8.14
N LYS A 334 30.23 -19.26 8.01
CA LYS A 334 29.31 -19.37 9.16
C LYS A 334 29.51 -20.66 9.96
N LEU A 335 29.80 -21.77 9.29
CA LEU A 335 30.08 -23.06 9.95
C LEU A 335 31.44 -23.09 10.65
N GLN A 336 32.43 -22.35 10.14
CA GLN A 336 33.78 -22.31 10.70
C GLN A 336 33.90 -21.44 11.97
N ARG A 337 33.18 -20.32 12.04
CA ARG A 337 33.18 -19.46 13.24
C ARG A 337 32.85 -20.23 14.52
N GLU A 338 31.94 -21.19 14.44
CA GLU A 338 31.59 -22.03 15.59
C GLU A 338 32.65 -23.05 16.00
N HIS A 339 33.44 -23.59 15.07
CA HIS A 339 34.51 -24.51 15.49
C HIS A 339 35.51 -23.79 16.41
N VAL A 340 35.66 -22.48 16.24
CA VAL A 340 36.50 -21.63 17.10
C VAL A 340 35.81 -21.35 18.43
N ASP A 341 34.51 -21.06 18.43
CA ASP A 341 33.75 -20.79 19.67
C ASP A 341 33.57 -22.05 20.55
N ASN A 342 33.47 -23.23 19.95
CA ASN A 342 33.23 -24.50 20.67
C ASN A 342 34.53 -25.19 21.17
N TYR A 343 35.70 -24.82 20.64
CA TYR A 343 37.02 -25.29 21.10
C TYR A 343 37.84 -24.20 21.83
N GLY A 344 37.37 -22.95 21.85
CA GLY A 344 38.03 -21.80 22.50
C GLY A 344 37.56 -21.47 23.92
N GLY A 345 36.80 -22.36 24.57
CA GLY A 345 36.21 -22.14 25.90
C GLY A 345 37.18 -22.22 27.08
N GLY A 346 38.30 -21.48 27.04
CA GLY A 346 39.31 -21.54 28.08
C GLY A 346 40.20 -20.32 28.18
N TYR A 347 39.66 -19.11 28.34
CA TYR A 347 40.32 -18.06 29.13
C TYR A 347 39.26 -17.14 29.75
N GLN A 348 39.32 -17.00 31.08
CA GLN A 348 38.46 -16.16 31.91
C GLN A 348 38.54 -14.68 31.52
N GLY A 349 37.40 -14.00 31.49
CA GLY A 349 37.32 -12.53 31.58
C GLY A 349 37.72 -12.03 32.99
N PRO A 350 37.65 -10.70 33.24
CA PRO A 350 36.31 -10.16 33.49
C PRO A 350 36.04 -8.74 32.97
N GLN A 351 34.76 -8.53 32.60
CA GLN A 351 33.87 -7.36 32.81
C GLN A 351 34.39 -5.94 32.51
N ALA A 352 33.65 -5.00 31.93
CA ALA A 352 32.30 -4.96 31.39
C ALA A 352 32.10 -3.62 30.64
N MET A 353 31.09 -3.62 29.76
CA MET A 353 30.24 -2.50 29.35
C MET A 353 30.70 -1.47 28.29
N ALA A 354 30.02 -1.60 27.15
CA ALA A 354 29.22 -0.57 26.48
C ALA A 354 29.96 0.51 25.68
N ASN A 355 30.18 0.23 24.39
CA ASN A 355 29.44 0.86 23.29
C ASN A 355 30.06 0.43 21.95
N MET A 356 29.24 0.12 20.95
CA MET A 356 29.11 0.95 19.74
C MET A 356 28.50 0.22 18.55
N HIS A 357 27.47 0.86 18.01
CA HIS A 357 27.23 1.00 16.57
C HIS A 357 28.55 1.11 15.79
N LEU A 358 28.70 0.37 14.70
CA LEU A 358 29.62 0.79 13.64
C LEU A 358 28.95 0.68 12.27
N GLY A 359 28.56 1.85 11.78
CA GLY A 359 28.49 2.14 10.36
C GLY A 359 29.89 2.46 9.81
N ASN A 360 29.99 2.27 8.50
CA ASN A 360 31.17 2.32 7.64
C ASN A 360 32.24 3.41 7.90
N GLN A 361 33.48 2.99 7.59
CA GLN A 361 34.70 3.80 7.44
C GLN A 361 34.59 4.86 6.32
N ALA A 362 35.22 6.02 6.56
CA ALA A 362 36.00 6.73 5.55
C ALA A 362 37.10 7.59 6.22
N VAL A 363 38.24 7.66 5.54
CA VAL A 363 39.58 8.08 5.95
C VAL A 363 39.72 9.60 6.09
N GLY A 364 40.54 10.06 7.05
CA GLY A 364 40.92 11.45 7.24
C GLY A 364 42.34 11.81 6.74
N LEU A 365 42.54 13.10 6.45
CA LEU A 365 43.82 13.82 6.47
C LEU A 365 43.54 15.23 7.06
N GLY A 366 44.28 15.65 8.10
CA GLY A 366 44.13 16.94 8.83
C GLY A 366 44.96 18.10 8.23
N PRO A 367 45.41 19.12 8.99
CA PRO A 367 44.92 19.69 10.27
C PRO A 367 44.87 21.26 10.33
N THR A 368 43.88 21.85 11.05
CA THR A 368 43.88 23.09 11.93
C THR A 368 44.48 24.45 11.44
N PRO A 369 44.31 25.65 12.09
CA PRO A 369 43.64 26.01 13.37
C PRO A 369 42.83 27.36 13.45
N LEU A 370 42.11 27.56 14.58
CA LEU A 370 41.81 28.81 15.35
C LEU A 370 40.61 29.76 15.02
N GLY A 371 39.47 29.49 15.71
CA GLY A 371 38.56 30.32 16.56
C GLY A 371 38.16 31.80 16.28
N PRO A 372 37.26 32.43 17.09
CA PRO A 372 36.32 31.86 18.08
C PRO A 372 34.89 32.52 18.12
N THR A 373 33.99 31.90 18.90
CA THR A 373 32.77 32.45 19.60
C THR A 373 31.57 32.92 18.76
N ALA A 374 30.29 32.69 19.09
CA ALA A 374 29.57 32.03 20.18
C ALA A 374 28.06 31.88 19.82
N ARG A 375 27.35 31.06 20.64
CA ARG A 375 25.90 31.03 20.95
C ARG A 375 24.98 30.05 20.19
N HIS A 376 24.54 29.03 20.96
CA HIS A 376 23.23 28.36 20.93
C HIS A 376 22.05 29.36 20.97
N PRO A 377 20.80 29.02 20.54
CA PRO A 377 20.09 27.78 20.92
C PRO A 377 19.12 27.12 19.89
N GLN A 378 18.75 25.87 20.23
CA GLN A 378 17.46 25.17 20.07
C GLN A 378 16.76 24.94 18.70
N ASN A 379 16.44 23.65 18.49
CA ASN A 379 15.30 23.03 17.81
C ASN A 379 14.82 23.55 16.44
N MET A 380 14.98 22.72 15.39
CA MET A 380 14.18 22.75 14.17
C MET A 380 13.83 21.31 13.71
N PRO A 381 12.62 21.06 13.20
CA PRO A 381 12.11 19.76 12.77
C PRO A 381 12.49 19.41 11.31
N MET A 382 12.37 18.11 11.00
CA MET A 382 12.59 17.50 9.68
C MET A 382 11.75 18.16 8.58
N THR A 383 12.43 18.62 7.53
CA THR A 383 11.83 19.13 6.28
C THR A 383 11.64 18.03 5.25
N ASP A 384 10.44 18.03 4.67
CA ASP A 384 10.01 17.28 3.49
C ASP A 384 10.91 17.49 2.28
N LEU A 385 11.44 16.40 1.74
CA LEU A 385 12.18 16.36 0.48
C LEU A 385 11.31 15.67 -0.57
N TYR A 386 10.53 16.44 -1.34
CA TYR A 386 10.24 16.21 -2.77
C TYR A 386 9.51 17.43 -3.33
N GLY A 387 10.30 18.48 -3.60
CA GLY A 387 9.89 19.64 -4.39
C GLY A 387 10.27 19.46 -5.86
N SER A 388 9.26 19.53 -6.73
CA SER A 388 9.34 19.59 -8.18
C SER A 388 10.03 20.85 -8.71
N GLN A 389 10.88 20.74 -9.74
CA GLN A 389 11.03 21.77 -10.78
C GLN A 389 11.57 21.19 -12.10
N PRO A 390 11.14 21.72 -13.27
CA PRO A 390 11.55 21.27 -14.60
C PRO A 390 12.69 22.13 -15.17
N SER A 391 13.50 21.60 -16.09
CA SER A 391 14.40 22.43 -16.90
C SER A 391 14.57 21.87 -18.32
N LEU A 392 14.19 22.73 -19.28
CA LEU A 392 14.56 22.71 -20.69
C LEU A 392 16.07 22.91 -20.86
N TYR A 393 16.68 22.21 -21.81
CA TYR A 393 17.60 22.76 -22.83
C TYR A 393 17.78 21.72 -23.95
N GLY A 394 17.73 22.15 -25.20
CA GLY A 394 17.88 21.30 -26.39
C GLY A 394 19.24 21.46 -27.08
N MET A 395 19.54 20.57 -28.03
CA MET A 395 20.23 20.93 -29.27
C MET A 395 20.10 19.84 -30.35
N GLN A 396 20.09 20.30 -31.62
CA GLN A 396 19.91 19.59 -32.89
C GLN A 396 21.17 18.83 -33.37
N GLY A 397 21.00 17.86 -34.28
CA GLY A 397 22.05 17.50 -35.26
C GLY A 397 21.98 16.10 -35.93
N GLN A 398 21.34 16.04 -37.11
CA GLN A 398 21.62 15.23 -38.32
C GLN A 398 21.98 13.72 -38.29
N GLY A 399 21.13 12.89 -38.95
CA GLY A 399 21.43 12.30 -40.28
C GLY A 399 22.09 10.91 -40.42
N SER A 400 21.27 9.94 -40.90
CA SER A 400 21.57 8.83 -41.85
C SER A 400 22.15 7.45 -41.44
N TYR A 401 21.32 6.43 -41.76
CA TYR A 401 21.51 5.03 -42.20
C TYR A 401 22.44 4.03 -41.47
N GLY A 402 21.85 2.89 -41.08
CA GLY A 402 22.56 1.61 -40.82
C GLY A 402 21.64 0.49 -40.33
N HIS A 403 21.63 -0.65 -41.03
CA HIS A 403 20.85 -1.88 -40.78
C HIS A 403 21.05 -2.52 -39.38
N GLY A 404 20.04 -3.27 -38.90
CA GLY A 404 19.92 -3.91 -37.55
C GLY A 404 20.88 -5.09 -37.25
N PRO A 405 20.56 -6.08 -36.38
CA PRO A 405 19.28 -6.36 -35.68
C PRO A 405 19.41 -6.71 -34.16
N ILE A 406 18.28 -7.19 -33.59
CA ILE A 406 18.08 -7.98 -32.35
C ILE A 406 17.59 -7.20 -31.12
N ALA A 407 16.28 -7.30 -30.88
CA ALA A 407 15.62 -7.05 -29.61
C ALA A 407 15.15 -8.40 -29.01
N PRO A 408 15.28 -8.66 -27.70
CA PRO A 408 14.58 -9.78 -27.07
C PRO A 408 13.15 -9.38 -26.71
N GLN A 409 12.19 -10.19 -27.15
CA GLN A 409 10.79 -10.15 -26.75
C GLN A 409 10.62 -10.39 -25.25
N MET A 410 9.79 -9.58 -24.61
CA MET A 410 9.23 -9.82 -23.29
C MET A 410 8.17 -10.93 -23.39
N HIS A 411 8.48 -12.13 -22.90
CA HIS A 411 7.49 -13.18 -22.71
C HIS A 411 6.75 -12.98 -21.38
N GLY A 412 5.41 -13.00 -21.46
CA GLY A 412 4.50 -12.99 -20.33
C GLY A 412 4.76 -14.14 -19.36
N LEU A 413 4.84 -13.81 -18.08
CA LEU A 413 4.95 -14.77 -16.99
C LEU A 413 3.56 -15.35 -16.72
N GLY A 414 3.34 -16.57 -17.20
CA GLY A 414 2.25 -17.42 -16.70
C GLY A 414 2.51 -17.78 -15.24
N ALA A 415 1.47 -17.65 -14.42
CA ALA A 415 1.47 -18.09 -13.03
C ALA A 415 1.86 -19.58 -12.96
N ARG A 416 2.95 -19.91 -12.28
CA ARG A 416 3.28 -21.30 -11.94
C ARG A 416 2.52 -21.67 -10.67
N SER A 417 1.60 -22.62 -10.81
CA SER A 417 0.90 -23.29 -9.72
C SER A 417 1.88 -24.02 -8.78
N ILE A 418 1.46 -24.21 -7.54
CA ILE A 418 2.16 -24.76 -6.35
C ILE A 418 2.65 -26.22 -6.51
N ASP A 419 2.47 -26.84 -7.68
CA ASP A 419 2.45 -28.30 -7.83
C ASP A 419 3.79 -29.03 -7.62
N GLU A 420 4.96 -28.39 -7.81
CA GLU A 420 6.24 -29.13 -7.74
C GLU A 420 6.73 -29.39 -6.29
N TYR A 421 6.18 -28.69 -5.29
CA TYR A 421 6.57 -28.85 -3.88
C TYR A 421 5.60 -29.73 -3.06
N VAL A 422 4.36 -29.96 -3.51
CA VAL A 422 3.28 -30.54 -2.66
C VAL A 422 3.06 -32.05 -2.86
N LEU A 423 3.60 -32.70 -3.89
CA LEU A 423 3.18 -34.06 -4.28
C LEU A 423 4.05 -35.25 -3.83
N GLN A 424 4.69 -35.22 -2.65
CA GLN A 424 5.50 -36.38 -2.19
C GLN A 424 5.28 -36.86 -0.74
N SER A 425 4.05 -36.79 -0.24
CA SER A 425 3.68 -37.55 0.96
C SER A 425 2.31 -38.19 0.77
N HIS A 426 2.27 -39.45 0.34
CA HIS A 426 1.33 -40.50 0.80
C HIS A 426 1.71 -41.84 0.11
N SER A 427 2.24 -42.79 0.88
CA SER A 427 2.42 -44.18 0.44
C SER A 427 1.15 -45.00 0.73
N PRO A 428 0.74 -45.95 -0.14
CA PRO A 428 -0.46 -46.76 0.06
C PRO A 428 -0.13 -48.19 0.50
N HIS A 429 -0.74 -48.68 1.58
CA HIS A 429 -0.90 -50.11 1.87
C HIS A 429 -2.13 -50.30 2.78
N ASN A 430 -3.25 -50.84 2.25
CA ASN A 430 -3.65 -52.23 2.53
C ASN A 430 -4.84 -52.68 1.67
N THR A 431 -4.84 -53.96 1.36
CA THR A 431 -5.71 -54.71 0.43
C THR A 431 -7.07 -55.12 1.00
N ARG A 432 -8.07 -55.15 0.10
CA ARG A 432 -9.25 -56.04 -0.05
C ARG A 432 -10.04 -56.48 1.20
N LEU A 433 -11.37 -56.34 1.11
CA LEU A 433 -12.38 -57.43 1.19
C LEU A 433 -13.80 -56.86 0.89
N THR A 434 -14.47 -57.43 -0.10
CA THR A 434 -15.95 -57.49 -0.24
C THR A 434 -16.42 -58.87 0.27
N PRO A 435 -17.71 -59.26 0.43
CA PRO A 435 -19.01 -58.69 -0.05
C PRO A 435 -20.18 -58.89 0.97
N PRO A 436 -21.49 -59.17 0.65
CA PRO A 436 -22.51 -58.52 -0.21
C PRO A 436 -23.95 -58.36 0.41
N HIS A 437 -24.90 -57.83 -0.41
CA HIS A 437 -26.39 -57.96 -0.38
C HIS A 437 -27.17 -57.11 0.66
N SER A 438 -28.41 -56.61 0.49
CA SER A 438 -29.57 -56.85 -0.41
C SER A 438 -30.69 -55.82 -0.10
N HIS A 439 -31.58 -55.54 -1.07
CA HIS A 439 -33.01 -55.11 -0.98
C HIS A 439 -33.38 -53.88 -0.09
N GLY A 440 -34.37 -53.02 -0.37
CA GLY A 440 -35.51 -53.00 -1.29
C GLY A 440 -36.64 -52.18 -0.62
N GLY A 441 -37.33 -51.33 -1.39
CA GLY A 441 -38.74 -50.96 -1.19
C GLY A 441 -39.16 -50.01 -0.05
N GLY A 442 -39.80 -48.89 -0.45
CA GLY A 442 -41.25 -48.76 -0.21
C GLY A 442 -41.78 -47.79 0.86
N TYR A 443 -42.52 -46.78 0.36
CA TYR A 443 -43.79 -46.22 0.87
C TYR A 443 -43.82 -45.22 2.06
N SER A 444 -44.05 -43.95 1.68
CA SER A 444 -45.27 -43.13 1.90
C SER A 444 -45.68 -42.59 3.28
N GLY A 445 -45.93 -41.26 3.29
CA GLY A 445 -47.09 -40.64 3.97
C GLY A 445 -46.79 -39.31 4.69
N VAL A 446 -47.00 -38.13 4.06
CA VAL A 446 -48.16 -37.21 4.27
C VAL A 446 -47.96 -36.32 5.53
N SER A 447 -48.06 -34.98 5.58
CA SER A 447 -48.70 -33.92 4.78
C SER A 447 -48.19 -32.52 5.21
N GLY A 448 -48.34 -31.49 4.36
CA GLY A 448 -48.43 -30.10 4.84
C GLY A 448 -48.19 -28.96 3.84
N TYR A 449 -49.22 -28.65 3.02
CA TYR A 449 -49.57 -27.33 2.42
C TYR A 449 -48.61 -26.68 1.37
N ALA A 450 -48.98 -26.68 0.07
CA ALA A 450 -49.74 -25.65 -0.68
C ALA A 450 -48.80 -24.62 -1.35
N ASN A 451 -48.93 -24.13 -2.60
CA ASN A 451 -49.82 -24.34 -3.74
C ASN A 451 -49.13 -23.68 -4.97
N VAL A 452 -49.18 -24.33 -6.16
CA VAL A 452 -49.42 -23.77 -7.54
C VAL A 452 -48.52 -22.64 -8.08
N SER A 453 -48.02 -22.59 -9.33
CA SER A 453 -47.78 -23.47 -10.49
C SER A 453 -47.00 -22.62 -11.52
N PRO A 454 -46.19 -23.20 -12.43
CA PRO A 454 -45.43 -22.47 -13.46
C PRO A 454 -46.09 -22.55 -14.85
N PHE A 455 -45.99 -21.50 -15.66
CA PHE A 455 -46.36 -21.52 -17.07
C PHE A 455 -45.14 -21.46 -17.99
N GLY A 456 -44.96 -22.52 -18.78
CA GLY A 456 -45.26 -22.50 -20.22
C GLY A 456 -44.38 -21.63 -21.13
N ASN A 457 -43.49 -22.31 -21.86
CA ASN A 457 -42.72 -21.82 -22.98
C ASN A 457 -43.55 -21.75 -24.30
N VAL A 458 -42.95 -21.11 -25.32
CA VAL A 458 -43.17 -21.17 -26.79
C VAL A 458 -43.76 -19.92 -27.46
N GLY A 459 -42.94 -19.28 -28.33
CA GLY A 459 -43.37 -19.00 -29.71
C GLY A 459 -43.11 -17.62 -30.35
N LEU A 460 -41.91 -17.44 -30.94
CA LEU A 460 -41.59 -16.86 -32.26
C LEU A 460 -41.79 -15.36 -32.63
N ALA A 461 -40.66 -14.81 -33.12
CA ALA A 461 -40.42 -13.95 -34.29
C ALA A 461 -40.52 -12.41 -34.18
N GLY A 462 -39.40 -11.74 -34.53
CA GLY A 462 -39.35 -10.30 -34.84
C GLY A 462 -37.92 -9.70 -34.88
N SER A 463 -37.41 -9.50 -36.09
CA SER A 463 -36.15 -8.87 -36.55
C SER A 463 -35.71 -7.57 -35.84
N SER A 464 -34.42 -7.45 -35.48
CA SER A 464 -33.36 -6.65 -36.17
C SER A 464 -33.47 -5.12 -36.08
N ASN A 465 -32.57 -4.47 -35.33
CA ASN A 465 -31.53 -3.58 -35.87
C ASN A 465 -30.76 -2.83 -34.77
N ASP A 466 -29.44 -2.89 -34.93
CA ASP A 466 -28.39 -2.18 -34.22
C ASP A 466 -27.98 -0.94 -35.05
N PRO A 467 -27.75 0.24 -34.45
CA PRO A 467 -26.93 1.23 -35.13
C PRO A 467 -25.92 1.93 -34.20
N TYR A 468 -24.67 1.48 -34.23
CA TYR A 468 -23.48 2.33 -34.06
C TYR A 468 -22.54 2.17 -35.26
N GLN A 469 -22.62 3.08 -36.23
CA GLN A 469 -21.47 3.50 -37.04
C GLN A 469 -21.64 4.95 -37.54
N THR A 470 -20.80 5.82 -36.96
CA THR A 470 -19.83 6.72 -37.62
C THR A 470 -20.19 7.36 -38.96
N TYR A 471 -20.14 8.70 -39.05
CA TYR A 471 -19.54 9.42 -40.18
C TYR A 471 -19.06 10.83 -39.77
N GLY A 472 -17.83 11.16 -40.17
CA GLY A 472 -17.29 12.51 -40.23
C GLY A 472 -17.38 13.10 -41.65
N TYR A 473 -16.50 14.07 -41.92
CA TYR A 473 -16.45 15.08 -43.00
C TYR A 473 -17.31 16.33 -42.74
N GLY A 474 -16.82 17.56 -42.85
CA GLY A 474 -15.61 18.07 -43.51
C GLY A 474 -15.99 18.92 -44.71
N MET A 475 -16.04 20.23 -44.54
CA MET A 475 -15.82 21.32 -45.51
C MET A 475 -15.52 22.60 -44.73
#